data_AF-A0A2A2SF79-F1
#
_entry.id   AF-A0A2A2SF79-F1
#
_cell.length_a   1.000
_cell.length_b   1.000
_cell.length_c   1.000
_cell.angle_alpha   90.00
_cell.angle_beta   90.00
_cell.angle_gamma   90.00
#
_symmetry.space_group_name_H-M   'P 1'
#
loop_
_entity.id
_entity.type
_entity.pdbx_description
1 polymer ?
#
loop_
_entity_poly.entity_id
_entity_poly.type
_entity_poly.pdbx_seq_one_letter_code
_entity_poly.pdbx_strand_id
1 'polypeptide(L)'
;MRGDPPDPGFIADLEFLENRDLDLSVRLGAMLAFNALVITVGTHPVSASPGAPLSVDAATQPWLTLASLAGIAPVVVSSYLCLRAILVGEEFDAEGLDGDEALRQRLFASFVHSIDAQGRRLRRAVRWTIAGGVATMIVWAAILSVKMG
;
A
#
# COMPACT_ATOMS: atom_id res chain seq x y z
N MET A 1 -36.91 14.76 1.53
CA MET A 1 -37.16 14.49 2.96
C MET A 1 -37.62 13.06 3.08
N ARG A 2 -37.02 12.32 4.02
CA ARG A 2 -37.11 10.88 4.31
C ARG A 2 -38.55 10.32 4.17
N GLY A 3 -38.77 9.50 3.14
CA GLY A 3 -39.96 8.64 3.02
C GLY A 3 -39.57 7.25 3.51
N ASP A 4 -40.16 6.84 4.63
CA ASP A 4 -39.92 5.64 5.42
C ASP A 4 -38.54 5.47 6.09
N PRO A 5 -38.51 4.99 7.35
CA PRO A 5 -37.25 4.59 7.99
C PRO A 5 -36.62 3.46 7.14
N PRO A 6 -35.31 3.52 6.85
CA PRO A 6 -34.64 2.47 6.12
C PRO A 6 -34.80 1.14 6.85
N ASP A 7 -34.91 0.06 6.07
CA ASP A 7 -35.03 -1.30 6.61
C ASP A 7 -33.90 -1.57 7.62
N PRO A 8 -34.18 -2.13 8.81
CA PRO A 8 -33.15 -2.43 9.79
C PRO A 8 -32.00 -3.29 9.25
N GLY A 9 -32.28 -4.19 8.30
CA GLY A 9 -31.24 -4.97 7.60
C GLY A 9 -30.28 -4.09 6.81
N PHE A 10 -30.82 -3.11 6.06
CA PHE A 10 -30.01 -2.15 5.31
C PHE A 10 -29.13 -1.27 6.21
N ILE A 11 -29.63 -0.87 7.38
CA ILE A 11 -28.83 -0.11 8.36
C ILE A 11 -27.66 -0.96 8.88
N ALA A 12 -27.91 -2.23 9.21
CA ALA A 12 -26.87 -3.15 9.69
C ALA A 12 -25.78 -3.40 8.63
N ASP A 13 -26.17 -3.52 7.35
CA ASP A 13 -25.22 -3.65 6.24
C ASP A 13 -24.37 -2.39 6.07
N LEU A 14 -24.96 -1.20 6.21
CA LEU A 14 -24.22 0.06 6.18
C LEU A 14 -23.21 0.16 7.32
N GLU A 15 -23.61 -0.13 8.56
CA GLU A 15 -22.69 -0.15 9.71
C GLU A 15 -21.56 -1.16 9.51
N PHE A 16 -21.85 -2.33 8.94
CA PHE A 16 -20.82 -3.31 8.62
C PHE A 16 -19.81 -2.78 7.60
N LEU A 17 -20.29 -2.18 6.51
CA LEU A 17 -19.43 -1.62 5.46
C LEU A 17 -18.62 -0.42 5.94
N GLU A 18 -19.20 0.44 6.77
CA GLU A 18 -18.50 1.58 7.39
C GLU A 18 -17.35 1.11 8.29
N ASN A 19 -17.62 0.16 9.19
CA ASN A 19 -16.59 -0.44 10.03
C ASN A 19 -15.48 -1.11 9.20
N ARG A 20 -15.86 -1.72 8.07
CA ARG A 20 -14.92 -2.37 7.16
C ARG A 20 -14.03 -1.36 6.43
N ASP A 21 -14.59 -0.25 5.96
CA ASP A 21 -13.84 0.83 5.31
C ASP A 21 -12.87 1.50 6.30
N LEU A 22 -13.32 1.77 7.53
CA LEU A 22 -12.47 2.29 8.61
C LEU A 22 -11.29 1.35 8.92
N ASP A 23 -11.53 0.05 9.05
CA ASP A 23 -10.48 -0.96 9.24
C ASP A 23 -9.48 -0.98 8.07
N LEU A 24 -9.96 -0.89 6.83
CA LEU A 24 -9.10 -0.84 5.64
C LEU A 24 -8.25 0.44 5.60
N SER A 25 -8.84 1.59 5.92
CA SER A 25 -8.14 2.87 5.97
C SER A 25 -7.01 2.86 7.01
N VAL A 26 -7.28 2.37 8.22
CA VAL A 26 -6.26 2.20 9.28
C VAL A 26 -5.14 1.28 8.81
N ARG A 27 -5.47 0.13 8.19
CA ARG A 27 -4.46 -0.81 7.69
C ARG A 27 -3.63 -0.23 6.56
N LEU A 28 -4.23 0.52 5.64
CA LEU A 28 -3.54 1.20 4.55
C LEU A 28 -2.57 2.26 5.06
N GLY A 29 -3.01 3.08 6.03
CA GLY A 29 -2.17 4.06 6.70
C GLY A 29 -0.98 3.42 7.43
N ALA A 30 -1.24 2.37 8.22
CA ALA A 30 -0.19 1.60 8.90
C ALA A 30 0.81 0.98 7.91
N MET A 31 0.32 0.45 6.79
CA MET A 31 1.16 -0.13 5.75
C MET A 31 2.07 0.91 5.09
N LEU A 32 1.57 2.13 4.83
CA LEU A 32 2.39 3.22 4.28
C LEU A 32 3.48 3.65 5.26
N ALA A 33 3.15 3.82 6.53
CA ALA A 33 4.12 4.15 7.57
C ALA A 33 5.21 3.06 7.68
N PHE A 34 4.81 1.79 7.66
CA PHE A 34 5.73 0.66 7.66
C PHE A 34 6.65 0.66 6.42
N ASN A 35 6.09 0.84 5.23
CA ASN A 35 6.89 0.90 3.99
C ASN A 35 7.89 2.06 4.02
N ALA A 36 7.53 3.22 4.57
CA ALA A 36 8.45 4.35 4.71
C ALA A 36 9.65 4.00 5.60
N LEU A 37 9.41 3.32 6.73
CA LEU A 37 10.49 2.81 7.58
C LEU A 37 11.39 1.81 6.83
N VAL A 38 10.79 0.86 6.12
CA VAL A 38 11.56 -0.16 5.36
C VAL A 38 12.39 0.49 4.25
N ILE A 39 11.83 1.45 3.50
CA ILE A 39 12.57 2.18 2.47
C ILE A 39 13.74 2.93 3.11
N THR A 40 13.51 3.59 4.25
CA THR A 40 14.55 4.33 4.96
C THR A 40 15.69 3.42 5.36
N VAL A 41 15.41 2.31 6.05
CA VAL A 41 16.46 1.36 6.44
C VAL A 41 17.11 0.73 5.20
N GLY A 42 16.33 0.43 4.15
CA GLY A 42 16.80 -0.13 2.90
C GLY A 42 17.82 0.74 2.17
N THR A 43 17.75 2.07 2.28
CA THR A 43 18.69 3.00 1.64
C THR A 43 19.97 3.21 2.45
N HIS A 44 20.03 2.79 3.72
CA HIS A 44 21.22 2.96 4.57
C HIS A 44 22.52 2.44 3.96
N PRO A 45 22.59 1.28 3.27
CA PRO A 45 23.82 0.85 2.60
C PRO A 45 24.40 1.91 1.67
N VAL A 46 23.55 2.66 0.97
CA VAL A 46 23.99 3.66 -0.02
C VAL A 46 24.33 5.00 0.65
N SER A 47 23.62 5.38 1.72
CA SER A 47 23.79 6.68 2.38
C SER A 47 24.70 6.66 3.60
N ALA A 48 25.10 5.48 4.09
CA ALA A 48 25.96 5.35 5.26
C ALA A 48 27.38 5.87 5.00
N SER A 49 28.04 6.30 6.08
CA SER A 49 29.43 6.74 6.00
C SER A 49 30.37 5.61 5.55
N PRO A 50 31.45 5.95 4.83
CA PRO A 50 32.50 4.99 4.50
C PRO A 50 33.02 4.30 5.76
N GLY A 51 32.99 2.97 5.78
CA GLY A 51 33.44 2.15 6.91
C GLY A 51 32.32 1.43 7.68
N ALA A 52 31.04 1.79 7.45
CA ALA A 52 29.94 0.99 8.02
C ALA A 52 29.89 -0.40 7.38
N PRO A 53 29.50 -1.47 8.12
CA PRO A 53 29.53 -2.84 7.62
C PRO A 53 28.78 -3.04 6.30
N LEU A 54 27.62 -2.41 6.15
CA LEU A 54 26.78 -2.49 4.95
C LEU A 54 27.02 -1.34 3.95
N SER A 55 27.89 -0.36 4.24
CA SER A 55 28.09 0.78 3.33
C SER A 55 28.59 0.33 1.95
N VAL A 56 27.98 0.81 0.89
CA VAL A 56 28.44 0.56 -0.49
C VAL A 56 28.75 1.90 -1.13
N ASP A 57 29.88 1.96 -1.82
CA ASP A 57 30.26 3.14 -2.59
C ASP A 57 29.98 2.90 -4.07
N ALA A 58 29.28 3.82 -4.71
CA ALA A 58 28.86 3.68 -6.10
C ALA A 58 30.04 3.69 -7.08
N ALA A 59 31.14 4.36 -6.75
CA ALA A 59 32.31 4.44 -7.61
C ALA A 59 33.08 3.11 -7.65
N THR A 60 33.19 2.44 -6.50
CA THR A 60 33.94 1.19 -6.35
C THR A 60 33.09 -0.07 -6.47
N GLN A 61 31.81 -0.01 -6.10
CA GLN A 61 30.88 -1.15 -6.03
C GLN A 61 29.54 -0.85 -6.73
N PRO A 62 29.54 -0.40 -7.99
CA PRO A 62 28.33 0.07 -8.68
C PRO A 62 27.24 -1.00 -8.74
N TRP A 63 27.62 -2.26 -8.91
CA TRP A 63 26.65 -3.36 -8.99
C TRP A 63 25.92 -3.62 -7.65
N LEU A 64 26.62 -3.50 -6.52
CA LEU A 64 26.01 -3.66 -5.20
C LEU A 64 25.11 -2.47 -4.85
N THR A 65 25.50 -1.26 -5.25
CA THR A 65 24.64 -0.07 -5.14
C THR A 65 23.35 -0.24 -5.95
N LEU A 66 23.45 -0.64 -7.22
CA LEU A 66 22.28 -0.91 -8.06
C LEU A 66 21.40 -2.03 -7.49
N ALA A 67 22.00 -3.12 -7.00
CA ALA A 67 21.27 -4.20 -6.35
C ALA A 67 20.53 -3.71 -5.08
N SER A 68 21.17 -2.84 -4.28
CA SER A 68 20.56 -2.28 -3.08
C SER A 68 19.34 -1.41 -3.42
N LEU A 69 19.44 -0.59 -4.47
CA LEU A 69 18.31 0.21 -4.95
C LEU A 69 17.19 -0.68 -5.52
N ALA A 70 17.56 -1.70 -6.31
CA ALA A 70 16.61 -2.64 -6.89
C ALA A 70 15.88 -3.46 -5.82
N GLY A 71 16.54 -3.81 -4.70
CA GLY A 71 15.93 -4.53 -3.58
C GLY A 71 14.78 -3.77 -2.91
N ILE A 72 14.81 -2.43 -2.95
CA ILE A 72 13.78 -1.55 -2.36
C ILE A 72 12.62 -1.31 -3.34
N ALA A 73 12.82 -1.47 -4.65
CA ALA A 73 11.81 -1.19 -5.67
C ALA A 73 10.46 -1.91 -5.42
N PRO A 74 10.40 -3.18 -4.99
CA PRO A 74 9.15 -3.83 -4.59
C PRO A 74 8.39 -3.10 -3.47
N VAL A 75 9.09 -2.50 -2.51
CA VAL A 75 8.48 -1.71 -1.42
C VAL A 75 7.90 -0.41 -1.95
N VAL A 76 8.56 0.22 -2.94
CA VAL A 76 8.02 1.40 -3.66
C VAL A 76 6.73 1.04 -4.38
N VAL A 77 6.69 -0.11 -5.07
CA VAL A 77 5.46 -0.62 -5.72
C VAL A 77 4.35 -0.84 -4.70
N SER A 78 4.69 -1.39 -3.53
CA SER A 78 3.73 -1.54 -2.42
C SER A 78 3.15 -0.20 -1.97
N SER A 79 3.99 0.82 -1.73
CA SER A 79 3.54 2.16 -1.36
C SER A 79 2.65 2.79 -2.43
N TYR A 80 3.00 2.61 -3.70
CA TYR A 80 2.16 3.06 -4.81
C TYR A 80 0.78 2.38 -4.80
N LEU A 81 0.71 1.07 -4.55
CA LEU A 81 -0.56 0.34 -4.46
C LEU A 81 -1.40 0.79 -3.26
N CYS A 82 -0.79 1.12 -2.12
CA CYS A 82 -1.48 1.69 -0.97
C CYS A 82 -2.05 3.08 -1.29
N LEU A 83 -1.27 3.98 -1.91
CA LEU A 83 -1.76 5.29 -2.35
C LEU A 83 -2.91 5.15 -3.34
N ARG A 84 -2.78 4.27 -4.33
CA ARG A 84 -3.86 3.95 -5.29
C ARG A 84 -5.06 3.28 -4.65
N ALA A 85 -4.96 2.73 -3.44
CA ALA A 85 -6.08 2.18 -2.70
C ALA A 85 -6.83 3.29 -1.95
N ILE A 86 -6.11 4.21 -1.32
CA ILE A 86 -6.70 5.37 -0.61
C ILE A 86 -7.50 6.26 -1.56
N LEU A 87 -7.01 6.47 -2.78
CA LEU A 87 -7.69 7.29 -3.79
C LEU A 87 -8.91 6.57 -4.44
N VAL A 88 -9.21 5.32 -4.09
CA VAL A 88 -10.36 4.60 -4.66
C VAL A 88 -11.64 5.15 -4.06
N GLY A 89 -12.50 5.70 -4.91
CA GLY A 89 -13.78 6.28 -4.49
C GLY A 89 -13.85 7.80 -4.66
N GLU A 90 -12.74 8.46 -5.01
CA GLU A 90 -12.73 9.90 -5.33
C GLU A 90 -13.36 10.22 -6.70
N GLU A 91 -13.43 9.23 -7.61
CA GLU A 91 -13.91 9.39 -9.00
C GLU A 91 -15.41 9.10 -9.15
N PHE A 92 -16.27 9.57 -8.22
CA PHE A 92 -17.71 9.37 -8.36
C PHE A 92 -18.34 10.44 -9.26
N ASP A 93 -18.83 10.01 -10.43
CA ASP A 93 -19.62 10.84 -11.33
C ASP A 93 -21.13 10.60 -11.09
N ALA A 94 -21.83 11.66 -10.69
CA ALA A 94 -23.27 11.66 -10.44
C ALA A 94 -24.10 12.09 -11.66
N GLU A 95 -23.45 12.41 -12.78
CA GLU A 95 -24.10 13.00 -13.95
C GLU A 95 -25.12 12.02 -14.60
N GLY A 96 -26.38 12.45 -14.72
CA GLY A 96 -27.46 11.68 -15.37
C GLY A 96 -28.26 10.72 -14.47
N LEU A 97 -28.13 10.81 -13.15
CA LEU A 97 -28.85 9.96 -12.19
C LEU A 97 -30.11 10.64 -11.61
N ASP A 98 -31.14 10.82 -12.44
CA ASP A 98 -32.45 11.29 -11.96
C ASP A 98 -33.31 10.13 -11.49
N GLY A 99 -33.40 9.94 -10.16
CA GLY A 99 -34.29 8.97 -9.51
C GLY A 99 -33.77 8.46 -8.16
N ASP A 100 -34.60 8.55 -7.12
CA ASP A 100 -34.22 8.34 -5.71
C ASP A 100 -33.79 6.89 -5.39
N GLU A 101 -34.39 5.88 -6.03
CA GLU A 101 -34.10 4.45 -5.80
C GLU A 101 -32.85 3.97 -6.55
N ALA A 102 -32.77 4.29 -7.85
CA ALA A 102 -31.67 3.87 -8.73
C ALA A 102 -30.34 4.52 -8.33
N LEU A 103 -30.39 5.77 -7.85
CA LEU A 103 -29.23 6.47 -7.32
C LEU A 103 -28.70 5.79 -6.04
N ARG A 104 -29.57 5.45 -5.09
CA ARG A 104 -29.19 4.75 -3.84
C ARG A 104 -28.53 3.40 -4.12
N GLN A 105 -29.11 2.61 -5.03
CA GLN A 105 -28.55 1.30 -5.37
C GLN A 105 -27.17 1.41 -6.03
N ARG A 106 -26.98 2.40 -6.93
CA ARG A 106 -25.68 2.64 -7.57
C ARG A 106 -24.63 3.15 -6.58
N LEU A 107 -25.02 4.05 -5.67
CA LEU A 107 -24.13 4.54 -4.60
C LEU A 107 -23.69 3.38 -3.71
N PHE A 108 -24.62 2.55 -3.25
CA PHE A 108 -24.31 1.39 -2.43
C PHE A 108 -23.40 0.39 -3.17
N ALA A 109 -23.70 0.09 -4.44
CA ALA A 109 -22.86 -0.78 -5.26
C ALA A 109 -21.45 -0.21 -5.46
N SER A 110 -21.33 1.11 -5.67
CA SER A 110 -20.04 1.79 -5.81
C SER A 110 -19.22 1.76 -4.52
N PHE A 111 -19.88 1.88 -3.36
CA PHE A 111 -19.24 1.80 -2.05
C PHE A 111 -18.76 0.38 -1.72
N VAL A 112 -19.57 -0.64 -1.98
CA VAL A 112 -19.13 -2.03 -1.85
C VAL A 112 -17.95 -2.32 -2.78
N HIS A 113 -18.01 -1.83 -4.03
CA HIS A 113 -16.92 -1.98 -4.98
C HIS A 113 -15.63 -1.30 -4.51
N SER A 114 -15.70 -0.11 -3.93
CA SER A 114 -14.53 0.63 -3.46
C SER A 114 -13.82 -0.13 -2.33
N ILE A 115 -14.56 -0.60 -1.32
CA ILE A 115 -14.05 -1.42 -0.20
C ILE A 115 -13.35 -2.68 -0.73
N ASP A 116 -13.98 -3.38 -1.66
CA ASP A 116 -13.42 -4.58 -2.28
C ASP A 116 -12.11 -4.29 -3.05
N ALA A 117 -12.10 -3.18 -3.80
CA ALA A 117 -10.97 -2.76 -4.59
C ALA A 117 -9.81 -2.26 -3.72
N GLN A 118 -10.09 -1.59 -2.60
CA GLN A 118 -9.13 -1.24 -1.55
C GLN A 118 -8.52 -2.52 -0.95
N GLY A 119 -9.34 -3.47 -0.52
CA GLY A 119 -8.89 -4.74 0.08
C GLY A 119 -8.05 -5.60 -0.88
N ARG A 120 -8.37 -5.62 -2.18
CA ARG A 120 -7.54 -6.28 -3.20
C ARG A 120 -6.18 -5.61 -3.35
N ARG A 121 -6.12 -4.27 -3.38
CA ARG A 121 -4.86 -3.52 -3.48
C ARG A 121 -4.01 -3.70 -2.22
N LEU A 122 -4.59 -3.63 -1.02
CA LEU A 122 -3.88 -3.87 0.24
C LEU A 122 -3.22 -5.25 0.27
N ARG A 123 -3.95 -6.32 -0.13
CA ARG A 123 -3.36 -7.67 -0.21
C ARG A 123 -2.17 -7.75 -1.17
N ARG A 124 -2.24 -7.04 -2.30
CA ARG A 124 -1.11 -6.97 -3.25
C ARG A 124 0.05 -6.17 -2.67
N ALA A 125 -0.22 -5.04 -2.02
CA ALA A 125 0.79 -4.21 -1.36
C ALA A 125 1.58 -5.03 -0.32
N VAL A 126 0.89 -5.77 0.55
CA VAL A 126 1.53 -6.65 1.54
C VAL A 126 2.50 -7.65 0.87
N ARG A 127 2.10 -8.30 -0.22
CA ARG A 127 2.97 -9.24 -0.95
C ARG A 127 4.20 -8.56 -1.53
N TRP A 128 4.04 -7.37 -2.09
CA TRP A 128 5.14 -6.57 -2.64
C TRP A 128 6.12 -6.10 -1.56
N THR A 129 5.63 -5.73 -0.38
CA THR A 129 6.50 -5.39 0.76
C THR A 129 7.27 -6.60 1.25
N ILE A 130 6.63 -7.77 1.37
CA ILE A 130 7.32 -9.01 1.76
C ILE A 130 8.42 -9.33 0.73
N ALA A 131 8.09 -9.29 -0.56
CA ALA A 131 9.06 -9.52 -1.63
C ALA A 131 10.24 -8.54 -1.57
N GLY A 132 9.98 -7.26 -1.30
CA GLY A 132 11.01 -6.24 -1.14
C GLY A 132 11.88 -6.43 0.09
N GLY A 133 11.28 -6.80 1.22
CA GLY A 133 12.02 -7.13 2.44
C GLY A 133 12.95 -8.32 2.21
N VAL A 134 12.47 -9.39 1.59
CA VAL A 134 13.29 -10.56 1.24
C VAL A 134 14.41 -10.18 0.27
N ALA A 135 14.10 -9.45 -0.80
CA ALA A 135 15.10 -9.00 -1.76
C ALA A 135 16.20 -8.14 -1.12
N THR A 136 15.80 -7.20 -0.25
CA THR A 136 16.73 -6.34 0.50
C THR A 136 17.65 -7.17 1.41
N MET A 137 17.11 -8.15 2.14
CA MET A 137 17.90 -9.04 2.99
C MET A 137 18.91 -9.89 2.19
N ILE A 138 18.52 -10.38 1.01
CA ILE A 138 19.42 -11.12 0.12
C ILE A 138 20.59 -10.23 -0.34
N VAL A 139 20.29 -8.98 -0.72
CA VAL A 139 21.33 -8.03 -1.15
C VAL A 139 22.27 -7.70 0.01
N TRP A 140 21.75 -7.48 1.21
CA TRP A 140 22.60 -7.24 2.38
C TRP A 140 23.50 -8.43 2.71
N ALA A 141 22.97 -9.65 2.62
CA ALA A 141 23.78 -10.85 2.79
C ALA A 141 24.91 -10.93 1.74
N ALA A 142 24.62 -10.57 0.48
CA ALA A 142 25.63 -10.50 -0.56
C ALA A 142 26.69 -9.43 -0.27
N ILE A 143 26.30 -8.23 0.18
CA ILE A 143 27.22 -7.16 0.58
C ILE A 143 28.15 -7.65 1.69
N LEU A 144 27.61 -8.28 2.73
CA LEU A 144 28.39 -8.81 3.84
C LEU A 144 29.35 -9.91 3.38
N SER A 145 28.87 -10.84 2.54
CA SER A 145 29.71 -11.93 2.02
C SER A 145 30.89 -11.40 1.20
N VAL A 146 30.70 -10.36 0.40
CA VAL A 146 31.77 -9.76 -0.43
C VAL A 146 32.76 -8.98 0.43
N LYS A 147 32.33 -8.42 1.56
CA LYS A 147 33.21 -7.65 2.45
C LYS A 147 33.97 -8.50 3.46
N MET A 148 33.43 -9.66 3.85
CA MET A 148 34.03 -10.56 4.83
C MET A 148 34.89 -11.66 4.21
N GLY A 149 34.74 -11.94 2.91
CA GLY A 149 35.58 -12.87 2.15
C GLY A 149 36.68 -12.15 1.39
#